data_AF-A0A534PC27-F1
#
_entry.id   AF-A0A534PC27-F1
#
_cell.length_a   1.000
_cell.length_b   1.000
_cell.length_c   1.000
_cell.angle_alpha   90.00
_cell.angle_beta   90.00
_cell.angle_gamma   90.00
#
_symmetry.space_group_name_H-M   'P 1'
#
loop_
_entity.id
_entity.type
_entity.pdbx_description
1 polymer ?
#
loop_
_entity_poly.entity_id
_entity_poly.type
_entity_poly.pdbx_seq_one_letter_code
_entity_poly.pdbx_strand_id
1 'polypeptide(L)' 'MANDLFSTPEHALFRATVRKFVDEELRPRAREFDAAGRFDKSLYKKMGDLGMLGLRYDPK' A
#
# COMPACT_ATOMS: atom_id res chain seq x y z
N MET A 1 4.81 24.13 -12.23
CA MET A 1 3.76 23.11 -12.40
C MET A 1 4.26 21.78 -11.83
N ALA A 2 4.14 21.57 -10.51
CA ALA A 2 4.53 20.31 -9.86
C ALA A 2 3.35 19.33 -9.67
N ASN A 3 2.11 19.82 -9.87
CA ASN A 3 0.90 19.07 -9.57
C ASN A 3 0.61 17.96 -10.59
N ASP A 4 1.19 18.01 -11.78
CA ASP A 4 0.87 17.08 -12.87
C ASP A 4 1.59 15.72 -12.73
N LEU A 5 2.83 15.72 -12.24
CA LEU A 5 3.68 14.52 -12.10
C LEU A 5 3.07 13.43 -11.21
N PHE A 6 2.21 13.80 -10.26
CA PHE A 6 1.61 12.88 -9.27
C PHE A 6 0.08 12.85 -9.33
N SER A 7 -0.55 13.42 -10.36
CA SER A 7 -2.01 13.54 -10.45
C SER A 7 -2.62 12.80 -11.64
N THR A 8 -1.85 11.95 -12.31
CA THR A 8 -2.37 11.12 -13.39
C THR A 8 -3.50 10.19 -12.90
N PRO A 9 -4.43 9.78 -13.78
CA PRO A 9 -5.48 8.83 -13.45
C PRO A 9 -4.95 7.51 -12.88
N GLU A 10 -3.81 7.01 -13.38
CA GLU A 10 -3.17 5.80 -12.86
C GLU A 10 -2.69 5.99 -11.42
N HIS A 11 -2.09 7.15 -11.09
CA HIS A 11 -1.70 7.47 -9.72
C HIS A 11 -2.91 7.62 -8.79
N ALA A 12 -4.04 8.14 -9.29
CA ALA A 12 -5.27 8.24 -8.50
C ALA A 12 -5.82 6.84 -8.18
N LEU A 13 -5.89 5.95 -9.19
CA LEU A 13 -6.35 4.59 -9.03
C LEU A 13 -5.45 3.80 -8.06
N PHE A 14 -4.13 3.89 -8.25
CA PHE A 14 -3.17 3.23 -7.36
C PHE A 14 -3.33 3.69 -5.90
N ARG A 15 -3.45 5.00 -5.67
CA ARG A 15 -3.69 5.55 -4.32
C ARG A 15 -5.00 5.07 -3.70
N ALA A 16 -6.06 4.92 -4.50
CA ALA A 16 -7.33 4.38 -4.02
C ALA A 16 -7.17 2.93 -3.53
N THR A 17 -6.47 2.09 -4.29
CA THR A 17 -6.19 0.70 -3.92
C THR A 17 -5.35 0.60 -2.65
N VAL A 18 -4.28 1.40 -2.53
CA VAL A 18 -3.43 1.44 -1.32
C VAL A 18 -4.24 1.91 -0.11
N ARG A 19 -5.06 2.96 -0.27
CA ARG A 19 -5.89 3.48 0.82
C ARG A 19 -6.87 2.42 1.34
N LYS A 20 -7.55 1.70 0.45
CA LYS A 20 -8.45 0.62 0.82
C LYS A 20 -7.74 -0.47 1.61
N PHE A 21 -6.57 -0.91 1.16
CA PHE A 21 -5.77 -1.91 1.88
C PHE A 21 -5.36 -1.42 3.28
N VAL A 22 -4.91 -0.17 3.41
CA VAL A 22 -4.54 0.39 4.72
C VAL A 22 -5.75 0.47 5.65
N ASP A 23 -6.91 0.89 5.15
CA ASP A 23 -8.12 1.02 5.95
C ASP A 23 -8.69 -0.33 6.40
N GLU A 24 -8.58 -1.37 5.58
CA GLU A 24 -9.09 -2.72 5.88
C GLU A 24 -8.10 -3.55 6.72
N GLU A 25 -6.79 -3.48 6.46
CA GLU A 25 -5.81 -4.43 7.01
C GLU A 25 -4.91 -3.83 8.10
N LEU A 26 -4.56 -2.54 7.99
CA LEU A 26 -3.62 -1.87 8.89
C LEU A 26 -4.33 -1.09 9.98
N ARG A 27 -5.31 -0.25 9.61
CA ARG A 27 -6.02 0.65 10.53
C ARG A 27 -6.62 -0.07 11.74
N PRO A 28 -7.29 -1.24 11.61
CA PRO A 28 -7.88 -1.93 12.76
C PRO A 28 -6.85 -2.42 13.78
N ARG A 29 -5.65 -2.80 13.31
CA ARG A 29 -4.56 -3.37 14.13
C ARG A 29 -3.47 -2.37 14.47
N ALA A 30 -3.61 -1.10 14.07
CA ALA A 30 -2.58 -0.08 14.23
C ALA A 30 -2.12 0.09 15.69
N ARG A 31 -3.06 0.03 16.65
CA ARG A 31 -2.75 0.10 18.09
C ARG A 31 -2.01 -1.12 18.60
N GLU A 32 -2.33 -2.30 18.08
CA GLU A 32 -1.66 -3.55 18.44
C GLU A 32 -0.21 -3.54 17.96
N PHE A 33 0.03 -3.08 16.73
CA PHE A 33 1.38 -2.99 16.17
C PHE A 33 2.26 -2.00 16.91
N ASP A 34 1.70 -0.84 17.28
CA ASP A 34 2.39 0.19 18.07
C ASP A 34 2.80 -0.37 19.45
N ALA A 35 1.87 -1.03 20.14
CA ALA A 35 2.14 -1.66 21.43
C ALA A 35 3.15 -2.83 21.34
N ALA A 36 3.09 -3.62 20.27
CA ALA A 36 3.97 -4.77 20.06
C ALA A 36 5.37 -4.38 19.54
N GLY A 37 5.55 -3.14 19.06
CA GLY A 37 6.77 -2.67 18.40
C GLY A 37 7.11 -3.42 17.11
N ARG A 38 6.15 -4.16 16.54
CA ARG A 38 6.34 -5.00 15.36
C ARG A 38 5.06 -5.12 14.55
N PHE A 39 5.22 -5.21 13.23
CA PHE A 39 4.14 -5.42 12.28
C PHE A 39 4.09 -6.87 11.79
N ASP A 40 2.88 -7.28 11.42
CA ASP A 40 2.62 -8.60 10.86
C ASP A 40 3.24 -8.71 9.45
N LYS A 41 4.20 -9.63 9.29
CA LYS A 41 4.90 -9.85 8.02
C LYS A 41 3.99 -10.41 6.92
N SER A 42 2.86 -11.04 7.26
CA SER A 42 1.92 -11.56 6.26
C SER A 42 1.33 -10.44 5.37
N LEU A 43 1.32 -9.20 5.86
CA LEU A 43 0.88 -8.03 5.10
C LEU A 43 1.74 -7.82 3.84
N TYR A 44 3.04 -8.08 3.89
CA TYR A 44 3.91 -7.94 2.71
C TYR A 44 3.53 -8.91 1.60
N LYS A 45 3.12 -10.15 1.95
CA LYS A 45 2.66 -11.12 0.96
C LYS A 45 1.38 -10.63 0.28
N LYS A 46 0.41 -10.14 1.07
CA LYS A 46 -0.83 -9.55 0.53
C LYS A 46 -0.55 -8.34 -0.37
N MET A 47 0.36 -7.45 0.03
CA MET A 47 0.75 -6.30 -0.78
C MET A 47 1.39 -6.72 -2.11
N GLY A 48 2.21 -7.78 -2.11
CA GLY A 48 2.77 -8.36 -3.33
C GLY A 48 1.71 -8.93 -4.26
N ASP A 49 0.73 -9.66 -3.72
CA ASP A 49 -0.37 -10.24 -4.48
C ASP A 49 -1.30 -9.18 -5.10
N LEU A 50 -1.37 -7.99 -4.49
CA LEU A 50 -2.08 -6.82 -5.00
C LEU A 50 -1.26 -5.96 -5.97
N GLY A 51 -0.02 -6.37 -6.30
CA GLY A 51 0.85 -5.63 -7.22
C GLY A 51 1.34 -4.28 -6.66
N MET A 52 1.32 -4.09 -5.33
CA MET A 52 1.74 -2.84 -4.70
C MET A 52 3.26 -2.71 -4.57
N LEU A 53 3.97 -3.82 -4.73
CA LEU A 53 5.42 -3.91 -4.58
C LEU A 53 6.07 -4.09 -5.95
N GLY A 54 7.23 -3.45 -6.15
CA GLY A 54 8.00 -3.64 -7.37
C GLY A 54 7.43 -2.94 -8.61
N LEU A 55 6.59 -1.91 -8.46
CA LEU A 55 5.92 -1.19 -9.57
C LEU A 55 6.81 -0.71 -10.73
N ARG A 56 8.12 -0.53 -10.48
CA ARG A 56 9.08 -0.06 -11.49
C ARG A 56 9.81 -1.21 -12.19
N TYR A 57 9.51 -2.45 -11.85
CA TYR A 57 10.15 -3.65 -12.36
C TYR A 57 9.16 -4.45 -13.21
N ASP A 58 9.62 -4.89 -14.37
CA ASP A 58 8.83 -5.75 -15.25
C ASP A 58 8.74 -7.16 -14.64
N PRO A 59 7.54 -7.77 -14.58
CA PRO A 59 7.41 -9.17 -14.20
C PRO A 59 8.11 -10.05 -15.23
N LYS A 60 9.18 -10.75 -14.81
CA LYS A 60 9.88 -11.74 -15.64
C LYS A 60 9.06 -13.00 -15.85
#